data_AF-A0A0K1PUA7-F1
#
_entry.id   AF-A0A0K1PUA7-F1
#
_cell.length_a   1.000
_cell.length_b   1.000
_cell.length_c   1.000
_cell.angle_alpha   90.00
_cell.angle_beta   90.00
_cell.angle_gamma   90.00
#
_symmetry.space_group_name_H-M   'P 1'
#
loop_
_entity.id
_entity.type
_entity.pdbx_description
1 polymer ?
#
loop_
_entity_poly.entity_id
_entity_poly.type
_entity_poly.pdbx_seq_one_letter_code
_entity_poly.pdbx_strand_id
1 'polypeptide(L)'
;MSARAQELAATFSRIVDAFARLELVALNAGLEGARLGEGPGRALGLVADEVRGQATRGSEASRELATSLSEIGSELAQVNTNLDRAREAAAEVGQEAARVSGASADAERALEEVGERFRKTTGSDPEAARAIAEAGEHAKALISSLTGVSGKVPPALVANALRPALEPLLRLLESDASNDASE
;
A
#
# COMPACT_ATOMS: atom_id res chain seq x y z
N MET A 1 -17.30 -4.95 9.63
CA MET A 1 -17.75 -3.80 10.44
C MET A 1 -17.44 -4.13 11.91
N SER A 2 -16.69 -3.29 12.62
CA SER A 2 -16.29 -3.58 14.02
C SER A 2 -17.52 -3.73 14.92
N ALA A 3 -17.49 -4.64 15.90
CA ALA A 3 -18.55 -4.82 16.90
C ALA A 3 -18.95 -3.49 17.57
N ARG A 4 -17.98 -2.58 17.74
CA ARG A 4 -18.18 -1.23 18.27
C ARG A 4 -19.08 -0.37 17.36
N ALA A 5 -18.91 -0.45 16.05
CA ALA A 5 -19.70 0.34 15.11
C ALA A 5 -21.16 -0.15 15.06
N GLN A 6 -21.38 -1.46 15.18
CA GLN A 6 -22.73 -2.03 15.31
C GLN A 6 -23.40 -1.57 16.61
N GLU A 7 -22.66 -1.52 17.72
CA GLU A 7 -23.15 -1.05 19.00
C GLU A 7 -23.50 0.46 18.98
N LEU A 8 -22.68 1.29 18.33
CA LEU A 8 -22.99 2.71 18.14
C LEU A 8 -24.23 2.89 17.25
N ALA A 9 -24.37 2.15 16.15
CA ALA A 9 -25.56 2.20 15.30
C ALA A 9 -26.83 1.82 16.08
N ALA A 10 -26.78 0.75 16.88
CA ALA A 10 -27.88 0.37 17.76
C ALA A 10 -28.19 1.42 18.84
N THR A 11 -27.17 2.17 19.28
CA THR A 11 -27.35 3.28 20.23
C THR A 11 -28.06 4.46 19.57
N PHE A 12 -27.67 4.85 18.35
CA PHE A 12 -28.37 5.90 17.61
C PHE A 12 -29.83 5.54 17.31
N SER A 13 -30.11 4.28 16.96
CA SER A 13 -31.49 3.79 16.83
C SER A 13 -32.31 4.00 18.09
N ARG A 14 -31.76 3.65 19.27
CA ARG A 14 -32.43 3.84 20.57
C ARG A 14 -32.65 5.33 20.88
N ILE A 15 -31.73 6.19 20.49
CA ILE A 15 -31.86 7.65 20.65
C ILE A 15 -32.99 8.19 19.76
N VAL A 16 -33.07 7.75 18.50
CA VAL A 16 -34.18 8.10 17.59
C VAL A 16 -35.53 7.69 18.20
N ASP A 17 -35.63 6.48 18.73
CA ASP A 17 -36.85 6.01 19.41
C ASP A 17 -37.17 6.83 20.68
N ALA A 18 -36.16 7.32 21.39
CA ALA A 18 -36.33 8.18 22.55
C ALA A 18 -36.90 9.55 22.13
N PHE A 19 -36.38 10.15 21.05
CA PHE A 19 -36.92 11.38 20.50
C PHE A 19 -38.35 11.23 19.97
N ALA A 20 -38.67 10.13 19.29
CA ALA A 20 -40.05 9.85 18.86
C ALA A 20 -41.02 9.74 20.05
N ARG A 21 -40.60 9.12 21.15
CA ARG A 21 -41.38 9.11 22.40
C ARG A 21 -41.53 10.50 23.00
N LEU A 22 -40.48 11.31 22.97
CA LEU A 22 -40.52 12.69 23.46
C LEU A 22 -41.46 13.57 22.63
N GLU A 23 -41.53 13.37 21.31
CA GLU A 23 -42.52 14.03 20.43
C GLU A 23 -43.96 13.70 20.83
N LEU A 24 -44.24 12.43 21.18
CA LEU A 24 -45.57 12.03 21.68
C LEU A 24 -45.89 12.65 23.04
N VAL A 25 -44.92 12.72 23.95
CA VAL A 25 -45.10 13.39 25.25
C VAL A 25 -45.38 14.89 25.04
N ALA A 26 -44.63 15.55 24.17
CA ALA A 26 -44.84 16.94 23.81
C ALA A 26 -46.23 17.17 23.19
N LEU A 27 -46.66 16.29 22.27
CA LEU A 27 -47.99 16.36 21.68
C LEU A 27 -49.09 16.26 22.74
N ASN A 28 -48.98 15.29 23.66
CA ASN A 28 -49.95 15.13 24.74
C ASN A 28 -49.99 16.35 25.67
N ALA A 29 -48.82 16.94 25.97
CA ALA A 29 -48.74 18.17 26.75
C ALA A 29 -49.38 19.36 26.02
N GLY A 30 -49.18 19.49 24.71
CA GLY A 30 -49.81 20.53 23.88
C GLY A 30 -51.34 20.40 23.85
N LEU A 31 -51.87 19.17 23.75
CA LEU A 31 -53.30 18.91 23.82
C LEU A 31 -53.89 19.27 25.19
N GLU A 32 -53.20 18.94 26.28
CA GLU A 32 -53.63 19.33 27.63
C GLU A 32 -53.55 20.86 27.83
N GLY A 33 -52.53 21.51 27.26
CA GLY A 33 -52.40 22.97 27.24
C GLY A 33 -53.58 23.64 26.54
N ALA A 34 -53.98 23.12 25.37
CA ALA A 34 -55.17 23.58 24.65
C ALA A 34 -56.47 23.37 25.47
N ARG A 35 -56.54 22.28 26.24
CA ARG A 35 -57.69 22.00 27.12
C ARG A 35 -57.80 22.97 28.30
N LEU A 36 -56.67 23.37 28.88
CA LEU A 36 -56.61 24.30 30.01
C LEU A 36 -56.85 25.77 29.61
N GLY A 37 -56.60 26.13 28.35
CA GLY A 37 -56.88 27.48 27.82
C GLY A 37 -55.82 28.52 28.21
N GLU A 38 -56.27 29.72 28.61
CA GLU A 38 -55.40 30.88 28.89
C GLU A 38 -54.50 30.68 30.13
N GLY A 39 -53.43 31.47 30.23
CA GLY A 39 -52.50 31.42 31.36
C GLY A 39 -51.67 30.12 31.38
N PRO A 40 -51.89 29.19 32.33
CA PRO A 40 -51.12 27.93 32.41
C PRO A 40 -51.17 27.06 31.15
N GLY A 41 -52.31 27.00 30.45
CA GLY A 41 -52.45 26.20 29.23
C GLY A 41 -51.61 26.74 28.06
N ARG A 42 -51.57 28.07 27.90
CA ARG A 42 -50.70 28.74 26.92
C ARG A 42 -49.21 28.50 27.18
N ALA A 43 -48.78 28.57 28.44
CA ALA A 43 -47.38 28.30 28.79
C ALA A 43 -47.00 26.84 28.51
N LEU A 44 -47.89 25.90 28.83
CA LEU A 44 -47.69 24.48 28.53
C LEU A 44 -47.61 24.20 27.01
N GLY A 45 -48.45 24.87 26.21
CA GLY A 45 -48.40 24.78 24.75
C GLY A 45 -47.06 25.23 24.16
N LEU A 46 -46.51 26.36 24.62
CA LEU A 46 -45.21 26.86 24.16
C LEU A 46 -44.06 25.89 24.50
N VAL A 47 -44.07 25.33 25.71
CA VAL A 47 -43.08 24.32 26.12
C VAL A 47 -43.23 23.05 25.28
N ALA A 48 -44.46 22.60 25.02
CA ALA A 48 -44.73 21.45 24.17
C ALA A 48 -44.17 21.64 22.75
N ASP A 49 -44.40 22.80 22.13
CA ASP A 49 -43.89 23.08 20.79
C ASP A 49 -42.35 23.12 20.74
N GLU A 50 -41.69 23.72 21.74
CA GLU A 50 -40.22 23.73 21.80
C GLU A 50 -39.66 22.32 22.01
N VAL A 51 -40.25 21.52 22.91
CA VAL A 51 -39.82 20.13 23.14
C VAL A 51 -40.00 19.30 21.87
N ARG A 52 -41.12 19.46 21.15
CA ARG A 52 -41.32 18.78 19.85
C ARG A 52 -40.25 19.19 18.85
N GLY A 53 -39.96 20.49 18.71
CA GLY A 53 -38.93 20.98 17.80
C GLY A 53 -37.51 20.52 18.16
N GLN A 54 -37.19 20.39 19.45
CA GLN A 54 -35.91 19.81 19.90
C GLN A 54 -35.85 18.31 19.63
N ALA A 55 -36.94 17.58 19.85
CA ALA A 55 -37.01 16.15 19.59
C ALA A 55 -36.85 15.81 18.11
N THR A 56 -37.51 16.55 17.23
CA THR A 56 -37.37 16.39 15.77
C THR A 56 -35.91 16.63 15.34
N ARG A 57 -35.31 17.76 15.74
CA ARG A 57 -33.90 18.07 15.44
C ARG A 57 -32.94 17.01 15.98
N GLY A 58 -33.17 16.52 17.19
CA GLY A 58 -32.37 15.46 17.80
C GLY A 58 -32.47 14.13 17.04
N SER A 59 -33.67 13.77 16.58
CA SER A 59 -33.92 12.58 15.75
C SER A 59 -33.20 12.66 14.41
N GLU A 60 -33.28 13.81 13.73
CA GLU A 60 -32.58 14.09 12.47
C GLU A 60 -31.06 13.98 12.64
N ALA A 61 -30.49 14.68 13.63
CA ALA A 61 -29.06 14.61 13.92
C ALA A 61 -28.58 13.18 14.24
N SER A 62 -29.40 12.40 14.96
CA SER A 62 -29.08 11.01 15.28
C SER A 62 -29.07 10.11 14.04
N ARG A 63 -29.95 10.37 13.07
CA ARG A 63 -29.97 9.67 11.77
C ARG A 63 -28.76 10.03 10.92
N GLU A 64 -28.39 11.30 10.86
CA GLU A 64 -27.19 11.76 10.16
C GLU A 64 -25.93 11.09 10.73
N LEU A 65 -25.79 11.06 12.06
CA LEU A 65 -24.68 10.37 12.72
C LEU A 65 -24.63 8.88 12.41
N ALA A 66 -25.79 8.21 12.33
CA ALA A 66 -25.85 6.80 11.95
C ALA A 66 -25.40 6.57 10.50
N THR A 67 -25.78 7.45 9.57
CA THR A 67 -25.33 7.43 8.18
C THR A 67 -23.82 7.63 8.09
N SER A 68 -23.27 8.68 8.71
CA SER A 68 -21.82 8.93 8.71
C SER A 68 -21.03 7.78 9.32
N LEU A 69 -21.55 7.13 10.37
CA LEU A 69 -20.92 5.94 10.94
C LEU A 69 -20.89 4.76 9.96
N SER A 70 -21.94 4.59 9.17
CA SER A 70 -22.00 3.56 8.12
C SER A 70 -20.97 3.84 7.03
N GLU A 71 -20.82 5.09 6.59
CA GLU A 71 -19.82 5.51 5.60
C GLU A 71 -18.40 5.25 6.11
N ILE A 72 -18.08 5.67 7.34
CA ILE A 72 -16.80 5.35 8.00
C ILE A 72 -16.56 3.84 8.06
N GLY A 73 -17.60 3.06 8.34
CA GLY A 73 -17.53 1.59 8.34
C GLY A 73 -17.14 1.01 6.98
N SER A 74 -17.65 1.59 5.89
CA SER A 74 -17.32 1.21 4.51
C SER A 74 -15.88 1.62 4.14
N GLU A 75 -15.48 2.84 4.49
CA GLU A 75 -14.11 3.33 4.26
C GLU A 75 -13.08 2.46 4.97
N LEU A 76 -13.32 2.07 6.22
CA LEU A 76 -12.45 1.16 6.95
C LEU A 76 -12.34 -0.23 6.30
N ALA A 77 -13.42 -0.74 5.72
CA ALA A 77 -13.38 -2.01 4.97
C ALA A 77 -12.51 -1.88 3.71
N GLN A 78 -12.60 -0.74 3.02
CA GLN A 78 -11.75 -0.45 1.87
C GLN A 78 -10.28 -0.33 2.26
N VAL A 79 -9.98 0.34 3.38
CA VAL A 79 -8.61 0.45 3.92
C VAL A 79 -8.03 -0.93 4.25
N ASN A 80 -8.79 -1.81 4.91
CA ASN A 80 -8.33 -3.18 5.19
C ASN A 80 -8.01 -3.95 3.90
N THR A 81 -8.89 -3.85 2.90
CA THR A 81 -8.65 -4.48 1.58
C THR A 81 -7.37 -3.96 0.92
N ASN A 82 -7.11 -2.65 1.01
CA ASN A 82 -5.90 -2.05 0.48
C ASN A 82 -4.64 -2.49 1.26
N LEU A 83 -4.75 -2.65 2.59
CA LEU A 83 -3.66 -3.17 3.42
C LEU A 83 -3.32 -4.61 3.07
N ASP A 84 -4.31 -5.46 2.82
CA ASP A 84 -4.08 -6.85 2.42
C ASP A 84 -3.37 -6.93 1.06
N ARG A 85 -3.80 -6.13 0.07
CA ARG A 85 -3.07 -6.01 -1.21
C ARG A 85 -1.64 -5.50 -1.04
N ALA A 86 -1.43 -4.52 -0.16
CA ALA A 86 -0.10 -3.99 0.10
C ALA A 86 0.82 -5.04 0.75
N ARG A 87 0.29 -5.90 1.61
CA ARG A 87 1.02 -7.04 2.20
C ARG A 87 1.40 -8.07 1.15
N GLU A 88 0.50 -8.41 0.24
CA GLU A 88 0.77 -9.32 -0.88
C GLU A 88 1.88 -8.76 -1.78
N ALA A 89 1.77 -7.50 -2.20
CA ALA A 89 2.79 -6.84 -3.02
C ALA A 89 4.15 -6.78 -2.30
N ALA A 90 4.17 -6.51 -0.99
CA ALA A 90 5.41 -6.52 -0.21
C ALA A 90 6.06 -7.92 -0.14
N ALA A 91 5.25 -8.97 -0.05
CA ALA A 91 5.73 -10.35 -0.06
C ALA A 91 6.34 -10.72 -1.43
N GLU A 92 5.70 -10.32 -2.52
CA GLU A 92 6.23 -10.53 -3.89
C GLU A 92 7.57 -9.81 -4.09
N VAL A 93 7.66 -8.55 -3.67
CA VAL A 93 8.92 -7.78 -3.72
C VAL A 93 10.01 -8.46 -2.90
N GLY A 94 9.68 -8.99 -1.72
CA GLY A 94 10.63 -9.74 -0.89
C GLY A 94 11.16 -11.00 -1.56
N GLN A 95 10.30 -11.75 -2.25
CA GLN A 95 10.72 -12.93 -3.02
C GLN A 95 11.62 -12.56 -4.20
N GLU A 96 11.28 -11.51 -4.94
CA GLU A 96 12.07 -11.06 -6.06
C GLU A 96 13.44 -10.54 -5.62
N ALA A 97 13.51 -9.81 -4.51
CA ALA A 97 14.77 -9.38 -3.91
C ALA A 97 15.66 -10.59 -3.54
N ALA A 98 15.08 -11.65 -2.99
CA ALA A 98 15.82 -12.88 -2.68
C ALA A 98 16.36 -13.57 -3.94
N ARG A 99 15.58 -13.62 -5.02
CA ARG A 99 16.03 -14.17 -6.31
C ARG A 99 17.19 -13.36 -6.89
N VAL A 100 17.08 -12.03 -6.90
CA VAL A 100 18.14 -11.14 -7.37
C VAL A 100 19.41 -11.34 -6.56
N SER A 101 19.30 -11.44 -5.23
CA SER A 101 20.46 -11.71 -4.37
C SER A 101 21.13 -13.05 -4.70
N GLY A 102 20.35 -14.10 -4.99
CA GLY A 102 20.87 -15.39 -5.43
C GLY A 102 21.61 -15.30 -6.77
N ALA A 103 21.00 -14.65 -7.75
CA ALA A 103 21.59 -14.46 -9.07
C ALA A 103 22.90 -13.64 -9.02
N SER A 104 22.96 -12.62 -8.15
CA SER A 104 24.20 -11.86 -7.92
C SER A 104 25.31 -12.73 -7.32
N ALA A 105 25.00 -13.59 -6.35
CA ALA A 105 25.97 -14.51 -5.75
C ALA A 105 26.45 -15.59 -6.73
N ASP A 106 25.58 -16.02 -7.67
CA ASP A 106 25.98 -16.90 -8.77
C ASP A 106 26.91 -16.17 -9.75
N ALA A 107 26.62 -14.91 -10.09
CA ALA A 107 27.44 -14.10 -10.98
C ALA A 107 28.84 -13.83 -10.40
N GLU A 108 28.93 -13.54 -9.10
CA GLU A 108 30.22 -13.37 -8.40
C GLU A 108 31.08 -14.63 -8.51
N ARG A 109 30.49 -15.81 -8.25
CA ARG A 109 31.20 -17.09 -8.40
C ARG A 109 31.66 -17.33 -9.84
N ALA A 110 30.82 -17.04 -10.82
CA ALA A 110 31.19 -17.19 -12.24
C ALA A 110 32.37 -16.26 -12.62
N LEU A 111 32.41 -15.04 -12.11
CA LEU A 111 33.51 -14.11 -12.33
C LEU A 111 34.81 -14.58 -11.68
N GLU A 112 34.75 -15.15 -10.48
CA GLU A 112 35.91 -15.76 -9.82
C GLU A 112 36.47 -16.94 -10.65
N GLU A 113 35.60 -17.83 -11.13
CA GLU A 113 36.00 -18.95 -11.99
C GLU A 113 36.65 -18.48 -13.30
N VAL A 114 36.07 -17.47 -13.96
CA VAL A 114 36.63 -16.85 -15.15
C VAL A 114 38.00 -16.24 -14.83
N GLY A 115 38.15 -15.53 -13.72
CA GLY A 115 39.43 -14.97 -13.28
C GLY A 115 40.50 -16.03 -13.01
N GLU A 116 40.15 -17.16 -12.42
CA GLU A 116 41.06 -18.30 -12.22
C GLU A 116 41.47 -18.96 -13.54
N ARG A 117 40.51 -19.20 -14.45
CA ARG A 117 40.79 -19.73 -15.79
C ARG A 117 41.73 -18.82 -16.56
N PHE A 118 41.43 -17.52 -16.55
CA PHE A 118 42.30 -16.53 -17.17
C PHE A 118 43.70 -16.56 -16.57
N ARG A 119 43.88 -16.60 -15.24
CA ARG A 119 45.22 -16.67 -14.64
C ARG A 119 46.01 -17.90 -15.08
N LYS A 120 45.35 -19.04 -15.26
CA LYS A 120 45.97 -20.26 -15.82
C LYS A 120 46.39 -20.10 -17.28
N THR A 121 45.56 -19.48 -18.12
CA THR A 121 45.85 -19.25 -19.55
C THR A 121 46.89 -18.14 -19.78
N THR A 122 46.83 -17.08 -18.96
CA THR A 122 47.65 -15.86 -19.05
C THR A 122 49.05 -16.04 -18.47
N GLY A 123 49.31 -17.13 -17.75
CA GLY A 123 50.67 -17.58 -17.43
C GLY A 123 51.56 -17.80 -18.67
N SER A 124 51.03 -17.60 -19.88
CA SER A 124 51.75 -17.65 -21.16
C SER A 124 51.76 -16.33 -21.97
N ASP A 125 51.05 -15.26 -21.58
CA ASP A 125 51.01 -13.99 -22.36
C ASP A 125 50.77 -12.71 -21.50
N PRO A 126 51.72 -11.74 -21.45
CA PRO A 126 51.60 -10.50 -20.69
C PRO A 126 50.58 -9.46 -21.20
N GLU A 127 50.14 -9.50 -22.47
CA GLU A 127 49.11 -8.56 -22.97
C GLU A 127 47.71 -8.90 -22.42
N ALA A 128 47.38 -10.19 -22.34
CA ALA A 128 46.13 -10.65 -21.75
C ALA A 128 46.02 -10.27 -20.26
N ALA A 129 47.12 -10.25 -19.50
CA ALA A 129 47.12 -9.88 -18.09
C ALA A 129 46.68 -8.43 -17.85
N ARG A 130 47.06 -7.52 -18.76
CA ARG A 130 46.64 -6.11 -18.73
C ARG A 130 45.17 -5.95 -19.07
N ALA A 131 44.70 -6.64 -20.11
CA ALA A 131 43.29 -6.60 -20.52
C ALA A 131 42.35 -7.12 -19.41
N ILE A 132 42.77 -8.15 -18.67
CA ILE A 132 42.01 -8.69 -17.53
C ILE A 132 41.95 -7.69 -16.37
N ALA A 133 43.04 -6.98 -16.08
CA ALA A 133 43.06 -5.98 -15.03
C ALA A 133 42.10 -4.81 -15.33
N GLU A 134 42.06 -4.35 -16.58
CA GLU A 134 41.08 -3.35 -17.05
C GLU A 134 39.64 -3.88 -16.98
N ALA A 135 39.40 -5.11 -17.44
CA ALA A 135 38.07 -5.73 -17.36
C ALA A 135 37.58 -5.87 -15.91
N GLY A 136 38.47 -6.20 -14.97
CA GLY A 136 38.14 -6.30 -13.54
C GLY A 136 37.81 -4.96 -12.89
N GLU A 137 38.52 -3.89 -13.26
CA GLU A 137 38.19 -2.50 -12.89
C GLU A 137 36.81 -2.09 -13.42
N HIS A 138 36.53 -2.37 -14.70
CA HIS A 138 35.23 -2.09 -15.30
C HIS A 138 34.09 -2.88 -14.65
N ALA A 139 34.29 -4.16 -14.33
CA ALA A 139 33.29 -4.97 -13.64
C ALA A 139 32.96 -4.42 -12.23
N LYS A 140 33.98 -3.99 -11.46
CA LYS A 140 33.78 -3.35 -10.16
C LYS A 140 33.03 -2.02 -10.27
N ALA A 141 33.34 -1.19 -11.26
CA ALA A 141 32.64 0.06 -11.51
C ALA A 141 31.16 -0.16 -11.89
N LEU A 142 30.89 -1.23 -12.66
CA LEU A 142 29.54 -1.64 -13.05
C LEU A 142 28.74 -2.14 -11.84
N ILE A 143 29.34 -2.95 -10.97
CA ILE A 143 28.74 -3.41 -9.70
C ILE A 143 28.43 -2.23 -8.78
N SER A 144 29.34 -1.26 -8.65
CA SER A 144 29.09 -0.04 -7.86
C SER A 144 27.90 0.76 -8.41
N SER A 145 27.85 0.92 -9.74
CA SER A 145 26.73 1.61 -10.42
C SER A 145 25.41 0.84 -10.27
N LEU A 146 25.45 -0.48 -10.40
CA LEU A 146 24.29 -1.37 -10.20
C LEU A 146 23.79 -1.34 -8.77
N THR A 147 24.67 -1.39 -7.78
CA THR A 147 24.32 -1.29 -6.36
C THR A 147 23.71 0.08 -6.05
N GLY A 148 24.24 1.15 -6.66
CA GLY A 148 23.68 2.50 -6.55
C GLY A 148 22.29 2.67 -7.17
N VAL A 149 21.99 1.93 -8.25
CA VAL A 149 20.71 1.97 -8.96
C VAL A 149 19.69 0.97 -8.39
N SER A 150 20.15 -0.16 -7.83
CA SER A 150 19.32 -1.19 -7.18
C SER A 150 18.58 -0.68 -5.95
N GLY A 151 19.00 0.44 -5.38
CA GLY A 151 18.25 1.14 -4.33
C GLY A 151 17.11 2.04 -4.84
N LYS A 152 16.98 2.28 -6.16
CA LYS A 152 16.11 3.33 -6.71
C LYS A 152 15.34 3.00 -8.00
N VAL A 153 15.63 1.92 -8.75
CA VAL A 153 15.08 1.72 -10.11
C VAL A 153 14.63 0.27 -10.37
N PRO A 154 13.49 0.05 -11.09
CA PRO A 154 13.02 -1.28 -11.48
C PRO A 154 14.00 -2.07 -12.37
N PRO A 155 14.11 -3.40 -12.20
CA PRO A 155 15.10 -4.25 -12.88
C PRO A 155 15.01 -4.28 -14.41
N ALA A 156 13.83 -4.01 -14.99
CA ALA A 156 13.64 -3.97 -16.45
C ALA A 156 14.40 -2.81 -17.14
N LEU A 157 14.57 -1.68 -16.45
CA LEU A 157 15.31 -0.53 -16.95
C LEU A 157 16.82 -0.77 -16.86
N VAL A 158 17.27 -1.47 -15.83
CA VAL A 158 18.66 -1.86 -15.62
C VAL A 158 19.13 -2.83 -16.71
N ALA A 159 18.33 -3.85 -17.02
CA ALA A 159 18.63 -4.80 -18.09
C ALA A 159 18.75 -4.13 -19.47
N ASN A 160 17.90 -3.14 -19.77
CA ASN A 160 17.98 -2.40 -21.03
C ASN A 160 19.16 -1.42 -21.08
N ALA A 161 19.53 -0.80 -19.95
CA ALA A 161 20.66 0.12 -19.89
C ALA A 161 22.02 -0.58 -19.97
N LEU A 162 22.12 -1.82 -19.46
CA LEU A 162 23.37 -2.59 -19.45
C LEU A 162 23.59 -3.42 -20.72
N ARG A 163 22.53 -3.71 -21.48
CA ARG A 163 22.62 -4.47 -22.74
C ARG A 163 23.69 -3.94 -23.70
N PRO A 164 23.81 -2.63 -23.99
CA PRO A 164 24.83 -2.11 -24.90
C PRO A 164 26.26 -2.27 -24.38
N ALA A 165 26.46 -2.28 -23.06
CA ALA A 165 27.79 -2.41 -22.44
C ALA A 165 28.24 -3.87 -22.34
N LEU A 166 27.29 -4.81 -22.22
CA LEU A 166 27.56 -6.25 -22.15
C LEU A 166 27.64 -6.91 -23.52
N GLU A 167 27.06 -6.31 -24.56
CA GLU A 167 27.01 -6.87 -25.91
C GLU A 167 28.39 -7.08 -26.58
N PRO A 168 29.39 -6.18 -26.40
CA PRO A 168 30.75 -6.43 -26.89
C PRO A 168 31.42 -7.63 -26.18
N LEU A 169 31.18 -7.80 -24.88
CA LEU A 169 31.73 -8.91 -24.09
C LEU A 169 31.08 -10.25 -24.44
N LEU A 170 29.76 -10.26 -24.69
CA LEU A 170 29.02 -11.41 -25.21
C LEU A 170 29.54 -11.84 -26.59
N ARG A 171 29.80 -10.87 -27.49
CA ARG A 171 30.38 -11.17 -28.81
C ARG A 171 31.80 -11.74 -28.72
N LEU A 172 32.62 -11.26 -27.77
CA LEU A 172 33.96 -11.80 -27.55
C LEU A 172 33.94 -13.25 -27.05
N LEU A 173 32.98 -13.57 -26.17
CA LEU A 173 32.75 -14.94 -25.69
C LEU A 173 32.22 -15.86 -26.80
N GLU A 174 31.36 -15.36 -27.68
CA GLU A 174 30.86 -16.11 -28.84
C GLU A 174 31.93 -16.31 -29.92
N SER A 175 32.84 -15.34 -30.12
CA SER A 175 33.92 -15.47 -31.10
C SER A 175 34.95 -16.52 -30.69
N ASP A 176 35.31 -16.63 -29.41
CA ASP A 176 36.22 -17.66 -28.92
C ASP A 176 35.59 -19.07 -29.03
N ALA A 177 34.29 -19.20 -28.76
CA ALA A 177 33.59 -20.48 -28.92
C ALA A 177 33.51 -20.97 -30.39
N SER A 178 33.54 -20.04 -31.35
CA SER A 178 33.54 -20.38 -32.79
C SER A 178 34.93 -20.76 -33.32
N ASN A 179 36.00 -20.28 -32.69
CA ASN A 179 37.37 -20.56 -33.08
C ASN A 179 37.82 -21.96 -32.62
N ASP A 180 37.32 -22.44 -31.48
CA ASP A 180 37.58 -23.77 -30.92
C ASP A 180 36.84 -24.92 -31.65
N ALA A 181 35.89 -24.60 -32.53
CA ALA A 181 35.13 -25.58 -33.33
C ALA A 181 35.70 -25.80 -34.74
N SER A 182 36.78 -25.10 -35.10
CA SER A 182 37.37 -25.10 -36.46
C SER A 182 38.77 -25.74 -36.53
N GLU A 183 39.31 -26.25 -35.41
CA GLU A 183 40.50 -27.13 -35.35
C GLU A 183 40.10 -28.60 -35.11
#